data_AF-A0A6T8ILQ4-F1
#
_entry.id   AF-A0A6T8ILQ4-F1
#
_cell.length_a   1.000
_cell.length_b   1.000
_cell.length_c   1.000
_cell.angle_alpha   90.00
_cell.angle_beta   90.00
_cell.angle_gamma   90.00
#
_symmetry.space_group_name_H-M   'P 1'
#
loop_
_entity.id
_entity.type
_entity.pdbx_description
1 polymer ?
#
loop_
_entity_poly.entity_id
_entity_poly.type
_entity_poly.pdbx_seq_one_letter_code
_entity_poly.pdbx_strand_id
1 'polypeptide(L)'
;GYFTNAAKKDPQEGYRTIVDQNPVYIHPSSAVFNKSPEWVIYHELVLTTKEYMRSILVIDAKWLVELAPSFYQTADPNRMTKSKRMEKIEPLHDRFNPKDSWRLSKRKG
;
A
#
# COMPACT_ATOMS: atom_id res chain seq x y z
N GLY A 1 -3.03 9.75 19.87
CA GLY A 1 -4.05 9.34 18.87
C GLY A 1 -3.46 8.26 17.97
N TYR A 2 -4.26 7.69 17.04
CA TYR A 2 -3.81 6.61 16.15
C TYR A 2 -3.39 7.08 14.75
N PHE A 3 -3.15 8.38 14.56
CA PHE A 3 -2.84 8.95 13.24
C PHE A 3 -1.52 8.41 12.68
N THR A 4 -0.58 7.93 13.49
CA THR A 4 0.64 7.22 13.04
C THR A 4 0.37 5.80 12.56
N ASN A 5 -0.71 5.18 13.02
CA ASN A 5 -1.07 3.79 12.74
C ASN A 5 -2.02 3.74 11.53
N ALA A 6 -1.67 4.46 10.48
CA ALA A 6 -2.39 4.46 9.23
C ALA A 6 -1.76 3.47 8.24
N ALA A 7 -2.60 2.81 7.46
CA ALA A 7 -2.16 1.97 6.35
C ALA A 7 -3.01 2.22 5.10
N LYS A 8 -2.36 2.12 3.95
CA LYS A 8 -3.00 2.23 2.62
C LYS A 8 -2.95 0.88 1.93
N LYS A 9 -3.99 0.54 1.20
CA LYS A 9 -4.05 -0.64 0.33
C LYS A 9 -2.93 -0.58 -0.71
N ASP A 10 -2.15 -1.65 -0.80
CA ASP A 10 -1.11 -1.79 -1.80
C ASP A 10 -1.72 -2.28 -3.13
N PRO A 11 -1.28 -1.77 -4.30
CA PRO A 11 -1.80 -2.23 -5.60
C PRO A 11 -1.46 -3.69 -5.93
N GLN A 12 -0.38 -4.23 -5.37
CA GLN A 12 0.07 -5.60 -5.63
C GLN A 12 -0.53 -6.58 -4.60
N GLU A 13 -0.26 -6.36 -3.32
CA GLU A 13 -0.73 -7.28 -2.26
C GLU A 13 -0.83 -6.59 -0.90
N GLY A 14 -1.98 -6.78 -0.23
CA GLY A 14 -2.17 -6.36 1.15
C GLY A 14 -2.21 -4.85 1.34
N TYR A 15 -1.54 -4.37 2.37
CA TYR A 15 -1.49 -2.97 2.79
C TYR A 15 -0.05 -2.56 3.11
N ARG A 16 0.23 -1.27 3.08
CA ARG A 16 1.47 -0.68 3.58
C ARG A 16 1.20 0.34 4.66
N THR A 17 1.99 0.29 5.73
CA THR A 17 1.98 1.36 6.75
C THR A 17 2.46 2.67 6.14
N ILE A 18 1.87 3.80 6.55
CA ILE A 18 2.24 5.09 5.95
C ILE A 18 3.63 5.54 6.37
N VAL A 19 3.99 5.31 7.63
CA VAL A 19 5.26 5.75 8.22
C VAL A 19 6.44 4.94 7.69
N ASP A 20 6.38 3.61 7.85
CA ASP A 20 7.52 2.72 7.58
C ASP A 20 7.43 2.00 6.23
N GLN A 21 6.30 2.08 5.52
CA GLN A 21 6.05 1.35 4.27
C GLN A 21 6.13 -0.18 4.41
N ASN A 22 5.94 -0.69 5.64
CA ASN A 22 5.98 -2.12 5.96
C ASN A 22 4.74 -2.84 5.40
N PRO A 23 4.90 -4.03 4.81
CA PRO A 23 3.79 -4.82 4.30
C PRO A 23 2.98 -5.44 5.45
N VAL A 24 1.72 -5.06 5.54
CA VAL A 24 0.79 -5.50 6.59
C VAL A 24 -0.52 -6.00 5.99
N TYR A 25 -1.25 -6.82 6.74
CA TYR A 25 -2.44 -7.51 6.27
C TYR A 25 -3.60 -7.32 7.23
N ILE A 26 -4.83 -7.35 6.72
CA ILE A 26 -6.01 -7.38 7.60
C ILE A 26 -6.10 -8.75 8.26
N HIS A 27 -6.20 -8.80 9.59
CA HIS A 27 -6.38 -10.06 10.30
C HIS A 27 -7.70 -10.76 9.87
N PRO A 28 -7.73 -12.09 9.64
CA PRO A 28 -8.92 -12.81 9.18
C PRO A 28 -10.15 -12.66 10.09
N SER A 29 -9.95 -12.44 11.40
CA SER A 29 -11.05 -12.23 12.35
C SER A 29 -11.64 -10.82 12.31
N SER A 30 -11.08 -9.90 11.51
CA SER A 30 -11.54 -8.52 11.44
C SER A 30 -12.83 -8.41 10.63
N ALA A 31 -13.76 -7.56 11.06
CA ALA A 31 -15.03 -7.32 10.37
C ALA A 31 -14.86 -6.75 8.95
N VAL A 32 -13.68 -6.21 8.62
CA VAL A 32 -13.37 -5.60 7.32
C VAL A 32 -12.55 -6.50 6.39
N PHE A 33 -12.27 -7.75 6.78
CA PHE A 33 -11.41 -8.67 6.01
C PHE A 33 -11.84 -8.82 4.54
N ASN A 34 -13.14 -8.92 4.26
CA ASN A 34 -13.67 -9.10 2.91
C ASN A 34 -14.06 -7.80 2.19
N LYS A 35 -13.90 -6.62 2.82
CA LYS A 35 -14.30 -5.34 2.23
C LYS A 35 -13.18 -4.66 1.44
N SER A 36 -11.93 -5.00 1.74
CA SER A 36 -10.72 -4.46 1.09
C SER A 36 -10.69 -2.92 0.92
N PRO A 37 -10.98 -2.15 2.00
CA PRO A 37 -11.01 -0.68 1.97
C PRO A 37 -9.66 -0.07 1.55
N GLU A 38 -9.65 1.13 0.97
CA GLU A 38 -8.41 1.75 0.49
C GLU A 38 -7.54 2.29 1.65
N TRP A 39 -8.16 2.89 2.67
CA TRP A 39 -7.47 3.51 3.79
C TRP A 39 -8.01 3.00 5.11
N VAL A 40 -7.09 2.67 6.01
CA VAL A 40 -7.43 2.14 7.33
C VAL A 40 -6.52 2.71 8.41
N ILE A 41 -7.04 2.75 9.63
CA ILE A 41 -6.27 2.90 10.86
C ILE A 41 -6.35 1.59 11.63
N TYR A 42 -5.27 1.19 12.28
CA TYR A 42 -5.20 0.00 13.12
C TYR A 42 -4.82 0.35 14.57
N HIS A 43 -5.26 -0.49 15.51
CA HIS A 43 -4.88 -0.35 16.92
C HIS A 43 -3.48 -0.90 17.17
N GLU A 44 -3.22 -2.13 16.71
CA GLU A 44 -1.96 -2.85 16.92
C GLU A 44 -1.59 -3.70 15.70
N LEU A 45 -0.30 -4.02 15.61
CA LEU A 45 0.24 -5.02 14.69
C LEU A 45 0.60 -6.27 15.47
N VAL A 46 0.15 -7.42 14.97
CA VAL A 46 0.46 -8.73 15.53
C VAL A 46 1.29 -9.50 14.52
N LEU A 47 2.56 -9.74 14.86
CA LEU A 47 3.46 -10.55 14.04
C LEU A 47 3.15 -12.04 14.25
N THR A 48 2.82 -12.73 13.16
CA THR A 48 2.67 -14.19 13.13
C THR A 48 3.41 -14.76 11.92
N THR A 49 2.70 -15.34 10.95
CA THR A 49 3.25 -15.72 9.63
C THR A 49 3.41 -14.51 8.71
N LYS A 50 2.48 -13.55 8.84
CA LYS A 50 2.51 -12.21 8.25
C LYS A 50 2.22 -11.20 9.37
N GLU A 51 2.57 -9.94 9.17
CA GLU A 51 2.17 -8.87 10.08
C GLU A 51 0.70 -8.54 9.86
N TYR A 52 -0.13 -8.76 10.88
CA TYR A 52 -1.57 -8.50 10.80
C TYR A 52 -1.99 -7.30 11.64
N MET A 53 -2.79 -6.43 11.03
CA MET A 53 -3.51 -5.35 11.71
C MET A 53 -4.72 -5.90 12.47
N ARG A 54 -4.84 -5.51 13.75
CA ARG A 54 -6.01 -5.83 14.59
C ARG A 54 -6.76 -4.55 15.00
N SER A 55 -8.07 -4.69 15.19
CA SER A 55 -9.01 -3.60 15.54
C SER A 55 -8.90 -2.44 14.56
N ILE A 56 -9.40 -2.70 13.34
CA ILE A 56 -9.24 -1.82 12.19
C ILE A 56 -10.46 -0.92 12.03
N LEU A 57 -10.22 0.34 11.67
CA LEU A 57 -11.25 1.31 11.30
C LEU A 57 -11.00 1.84 9.90
N VAL A 58 -12.05 1.89 9.08
CA VAL A 58 -11.99 2.45 7.72
C VAL A 58 -12.07 3.96 7.80
N ILE A 59 -11.15 4.66 7.14
CA ILE A 59 -11.06 6.12 7.17
C ILE A 59 -11.07 6.73 5.76
N ASP A 60 -11.38 8.01 5.69
CA ASP A 60 -11.03 8.85 4.54
C ASP A 60 -9.65 9.48 4.78
N ALA A 61 -8.79 9.49 3.75
CA ALA A 61 -7.44 10.03 3.84
C ALA A 61 -7.43 11.52 4.21
N LYS A 62 -8.48 12.28 3.85
CA LYS A 62 -8.58 13.71 4.18
C LYS A 62 -8.58 13.96 5.70
N TRP A 63 -9.14 13.04 6.49
CA TRP A 63 -9.21 13.19 7.94
C TRP A 63 -7.82 13.16 8.59
N LEU A 64 -6.86 12.45 8.00
CA LEU A 64 -5.48 12.45 8.50
C LEU A 64 -4.84 13.83 8.35
N VAL A 65 -5.08 14.51 7.23
CA VAL A 65 -4.57 15.87 6.98
C VAL A 65 -5.28 16.89 7.87
N GLU A 66 -6.59 16.77 8.04
CA GLU A 66 -7.40 17.66 8.87
C GLU A 66 -7.05 17.56 10.36
N LEU A 67 -6.90 16.32 10.88
CA LEU A 67 -6.70 16.07 12.31
C LEU A 67 -5.23 16.08 12.73
N ALA A 68 -4.29 15.85 11.81
CA ALA A 68 -2.85 15.85 12.09
C ALA A 68 -2.06 16.58 10.98
N PRO A 69 -2.30 17.89 10.77
CA PRO A 69 -1.69 18.68 9.69
C PRO A 69 -0.18 18.85 9.85
N SER A 70 0.36 18.74 11.06
CA SER A 70 1.81 18.76 11.31
C SER A 70 2.52 17.48 10.85
N PHE A 71 1.77 16.39 10.68
CA PHE A 71 2.31 15.07 10.31
C PHE A 71 1.99 14.72 8.85
N TYR A 72 0.79 15.08 8.40
CA TYR A 72 0.30 14.77 7.06
C TYR A 72 0.18 16.01 6.19
N GLN A 73 0.61 15.87 4.94
CA GLN A 73 0.47 16.90 3.92
C GLN A 73 -0.09 16.28 2.64
N THR A 74 -1.00 17.00 1.98
CA THR A 74 -1.45 16.64 0.63
C THR A 74 -0.28 16.76 -0.36
N ALA A 75 -0.06 15.71 -1.15
CA ALA A 75 0.92 15.74 -2.22
C ALA A 75 0.52 16.76 -3.30
N ASP A 76 1.48 17.57 -3.74
CA ASP A 76 1.29 18.49 -4.87
C ASP A 76 1.08 17.69 -6.16
N PRO A 77 -0.07 17.84 -6.85
CA PRO A 77 -0.37 17.08 -8.07
C PRO A 77 0.63 17.36 -9.21
N ASN A 78 1.27 18.52 -9.23
CA ASN A 78 2.26 18.87 -10.24
C ASN A 78 3.66 18.32 -9.93
N ARG A 79 3.87 17.77 -8.73
CA ARG A 79 5.18 17.31 -8.28
C ARG A 79 5.17 15.82 -7.94
N MET A 80 5.74 15.01 -8.83
CA MET A 80 5.94 13.59 -8.55
C MET A 80 6.90 13.38 -7.37
N THR A 81 6.48 12.57 -6.41
CA THR A 81 7.33 12.12 -5.30
C THR A 81 8.46 11.23 -5.82
N LYS A 82 9.55 11.12 -5.06
CA LYS A 82 10.66 10.20 -5.39
C LYS A 82 10.15 8.77 -5.56
N SER A 83 9.24 8.31 -4.68
CA SER A 83 8.63 6.98 -4.76
C SER A 83 7.87 6.78 -6.08
N LYS A 84 6.98 7.71 -6.44
CA LYS A 84 6.21 7.65 -7.68
C LYS A 84 7.09 7.64 -8.94
N ARG A 85 8.24 8.34 -8.90
CA ARG A 85 9.22 8.30 -10.01
C ARG A 85 9.94 6.96 -10.17
N MET A 86 10.03 6.17 -9.10
CA MET A 86 10.69 4.86 -9.12
C MET A 86 9.73 3.72 -9.46
N GLU A 87 8.42 3.97 -9.51
CA GLU A 87 7.42 2.99 -9.94
C GLU A 87 7.71 2.55 -11.38
N LYS A 88 7.80 1.23 -11.59
CA LYS A 88 8.00 0.61 -12.90
C LYS A 88 6.78 -0.24 -13.21
N ILE A 89 6.25 -0.07 -14.42
CA ILE A 89 5.13 -0.88 -14.92
C ILE A 89 5.74 -2.13 -15.55
N GLU A 90 5.32 -3.32 -15.09
CA GLU A 90 5.62 -4.59 -15.74
C GLU A 90 4.40 -5.04 -16.56
N PRO A 91 4.61 -5.64 -17.75
CA PRO A 91 3.49 -6.17 -18.53
C PRO A 91 2.85 -7.37 -17.82
N LEU A 92 1.60 -7.63 -18.16
CA LEU A 92 0.87 -8.79 -17.65
C LEU A 92 1.64 -10.09 -17.96
N HIS A 93 1.60 -11.03 -17.01
CA HIS A 93 2.26 -12.32 -17.16
C HIS A 93 1.69 -13.10 -18.36
N ASP A 94 2.58 -13.47 -19.28
CA ASP A 94 2.28 -14.33 -20.42
C ASP A 94 2.87 -15.72 -20.15
N ARG A 95 2.01 -16.76 -20.18
CA ARG A 95 2.42 -18.14 -19.92
C ARG A 95 3.20 -18.76 -21.10
N PHE A 96 2.98 -18.27 -22.31
CA PHE A 96 3.56 -18.86 -23.53
C PHE A 96 4.96 -18.34 -23.83
N ASN A 97 5.26 -17.12 -23.37
CA ASN A 97 6.52 -16.46 -23.63
C ASN A 97 7.39 -16.40 -22.36
N PRO A 98 8.71 -16.60 -22.49
CA PRO A 98 9.61 -16.44 -21.35
C PRO A 98 9.60 -15.00 -20.83
N LYS A 99 9.89 -14.85 -19.53
CA LYS A 99 9.96 -13.55 -18.85
C LYS A 99 10.92 -12.60 -19.59
N ASP A 100 10.53 -11.34 -19.72
CA ASP A 100 11.28 -10.27 -20.39
C ASP A 100 11.51 -10.44 -21.90
N SER A 101 10.87 -11.41 -22.56
CA SER A 101 10.93 -11.59 -24.03
C SER A 101 10.42 -10.38 -24.82
N TRP A 102 9.55 -9.57 -24.22
CA TRP A 102 9.05 -8.32 -24.78
C TRP A 102 10.13 -7.22 -24.88
N ARG A 103 11.24 -7.32 -24.11
CA ARG A 103 12.28 -6.29 -24.10
C ARG A 103 13.04 -6.28 -25.42
N LEU A 104 13.17 -5.10 -26.03
CA LEU A 104 13.97 -4.91 -27.25
C LEU A 104 15.43 -5.35 -27.08
N SER A 105 15.98 -5.23 -25.86
CA SER A 105 17.34 -5.68 -25.54
C SER A 105 17.55 -7.20 -25.68
N LYS A 106 16.47 -8.00 -25.61
CA LYS A 106 16.51 -9.46 -25.77
C LYS A 106 16.39 -9.91 -27.22
N ARG A 107 15.98 -9.02 -28.14
CA ARG A 107 15.73 -9.34 -29.56
C ARG A 107 16.99 -9.26 -30.44
N LYS A 108 18.08 -8.66 -29.94
CA LYS A 108 19.37 -8.64 -30.63
C LYS A 108 20.27 -9.71 -30.01
N GLY A 109 20.29 -10.87 -30.65
CA GLY A 109 21.16 -12.02 -30.38
C GLY A 109 21.09 -12.94 -31.58
#